data_AF-A0A9J6DQ22-F1
#
_entry.id   AF-A0A9J6DQ22-F1
#
_cell.length_a   1.000
_cell.length_b   1.000
_cell.length_c   1.000
_cell.angle_alpha   90.00
_cell.angle_beta   90.00
_cell.angle_gamma   90.00
#
_symmetry.space_group_name_H-M   'P 1'
#
loop_
_entity.id
_entity.type
_entity.pdbx_description
1 polymer ?
#
loop_
_entity_poly.entity_id
_entity_poly.type
_entity_poly.pdbx_seq_one_letter_code
_entity_poly.pdbx_strand_id
1 'polypeptide(L)'
;MKEVGNYDKLLQTWLAWHNAVGPAIKQYYIPYIKLSNEAASLDGYDNLKSAWLSDYETENMTEIVDKLWEELSPLYKKLHAYVRMKLREIYPGRLPEDGTIPAHLLGKSTYAQHWVSTCSCAICVSALLIAPTQLMWPLFQKWDAQKMFHAAEDFFTSLGLDNMTSEFWNKSILTKPKDREIQCHASAWNMYNGDDFRIKMCTDPSIEQLRTVHHEMGHIEYYMQYKHLHVLLQEGANEGCLIY
;
A
#
# COMPACT_ATOMS: atom_id res chain seq x y z
N MET A 1 -0.99 4.08 -13.81
CA MET A 1 -1.08 5.42 -14.46
C MET A 1 -0.22 6.37 -13.64
N LYS A 2 0.51 7.36 -14.19
CA LYS A 2 1.48 8.12 -13.37
C LYS A 2 1.00 9.50 -12.88
N GLU A 3 0.11 10.21 -13.60
CA GLU A 3 -0.31 11.59 -13.27
C GLU A 3 -1.71 11.96 -13.85
N VAL A 4 -2.25 13.14 -13.46
CA VAL A 4 -3.35 13.81 -14.19
C VAL A 4 -2.95 13.91 -15.66
N GLY A 5 -3.80 13.43 -16.55
CA GLY A 5 -3.43 13.25 -17.95
C GLY A 5 -4.62 13.33 -18.88
N ASN A 6 -4.42 12.92 -20.12
CA ASN A 6 -5.51 12.86 -21.09
C ASN A 6 -6.60 11.89 -20.60
N TYR A 7 -7.83 12.39 -20.49
CA TYR A 7 -9.00 11.65 -19.98
C TYR A 7 -9.15 10.29 -20.69
N ASP A 8 -9.17 10.29 -22.02
CA ASP A 8 -9.45 9.10 -22.83
C ASP A 8 -8.32 8.07 -22.70
N LYS A 9 -7.06 8.51 -22.58
CA LYS A 9 -5.92 7.62 -22.32
C LYS A 9 -5.97 6.98 -20.93
N LEU A 10 -6.37 7.74 -19.91
CA LEU A 10 -6.56 7.21 -18.56
C LEU A 10 -7.69 6.18 -18.53
N LEU A 11 -8.82 6.49 -19.16
CA LEU A 11 -9.95 5.57 -19.29
C LEU A 11 -9.55 4.29 -20.02
N GLN A 12 -8.85 4.41 -21.16
CA GLN A 12 -8.38 3.26 -21.93
C GLN A 12 -7.45 2.36 -21.09
N THR A 13 -6.52 2.97 -20.33
CA THR A 13 -5.58 2.22 -19.49
C THR A 13 -6.30 1.49 -18.36
N TRP A 14 -7.25 2.18 -17.70
CA TRP A 14 -8.05 1.61 -16.62
C TRP A 14 -8.91 0.44 -17.11
N LEU A 15 -9.57 0.59 -18.26
CA LEU A 15 -10.37 -0.46 -18.89
C LEU A 15 -9.50 -1.65 -19.32
N ALA A 16 -8.35 -1.39 -19.95
CA ALA A 16 -7.45 -2.44 -20.40
C ALA A 16 -7.02 -3.35 -19.23
N TRP A 17 -6.65 -2.76 -18.10
CA TRP A 17 -6.31 -3.53 -16.90
C TRP A 17 -7.49 -4.35 -16.37
N HIS A 18 -8.65 -3.71 -16.12
CA HIS A 18 -9.79 -4.39 -15.53
C HIS A 18 -10.36 -5.50 -16.44
N ASN A 19 -10.37 -5.28 -17.75
CA ASN A 19 -10.85 -6.28 -18.71
C ASN A 19 -9.86 -7.44 -18.88
N ALA A 20 -8.56 -7.20 -18.75
CA ALA A 20 -7.55 -8.26 -18.83
C ALA A 20 -7.54 -9.14 -17.57
N VAL A 21 -7.65 -8.53 -16.39
CA VAL A 21 -7.46 -9.25 -15.11
C VAL A 21 -8.78 -9.74 -14.51
N GLY A 22 -9.80 -8.88 -14.40
CA GLY A 22 -11.04 -9.18 -13.67
C GLY A 22 -11.77 -10.43 -14.18
N PRO A 23 -12.14 -10.50 -15.47
CA PRO A 23 -12.82 -11.68 -16.04
C PRO A 23 -12.02 -12.97 -15.87
N ALA A 24 -10.70 -12.92 -16.04
CA ALA A 24 -9.81 -14.08 -15.92
C ALA A 24 -9.78 -14.63 -14.48
N ILE A 25 -9.84 -13.75 -13.48
CA ILE A 25 -9.82 -14.12 -12.05
C ILE A 25 -11.18 -14.60 -11.55
N LYS A 26 -12.30 -14.09 -12.11
CA LYS A 26 -13.67 -14.40 -11.64
C LYS A 26 -13.94 -15.90 -11.49
N GLN A 27 -13.49 -16.71 -12.45
CA GLN A 27 -13.71 -18.17 -12.43
C GLN A 27 -12.99 -18.87 -11.27
N TYR A 28 -11.90 -18.30 -10.75
CA TYR A 28 -11.15 -18.83 -9.61
C TYR A 28 -11.66 -18.25 -8.29
N TYR A 29 -12.09 -16.98 -8.29
CA TYR A 29 -12.52 -16.28 -7.08
C TYR A 29 -13.80 -16.88 -6.48
N ILE A 30 -14.77 -17.30 -7.31
CA ILE A 30 -16.01 -17.91 -6.81
C ILE A 30 -15.73 -19.25 -6.09
N PRO A 31 -15.00 -20.22 -6.69
CA PRO A 31 -14.55 -21.41 -5.97
C PRO A 31 -13.72 -21.11 -4.73
N TYR A 32 -12.81 -20.13 -4.80
CA TYR A 32 -12.00 -19.70 -3.66
C TYR A 32 -12.88 -19.32 -2.46
N ILE A 33 -13.88 -18.43 -2.65
CA ILE A 33 -14.78 -18.04 -1.57
C ILE A 33 -15.57 -19.24 -1.01
N LYS A 34 -16.01 -20.17 -1.87
CA LYS A 34 -16.70 -21.38 -1.41
C LYS A 34 -15.81 -22.23 -0.52
N LEU A 35 -14.59 -22.54 -0.99
CA LEU A 35 -13.64 -23.39 -0.28
C LEU A 35 -13.14 -22.73 1.02
N SER A 36 -12.88 -21.41 1.00
CA SER A 36 -12.46 -20.66 2.18
C SER A 36 -13.56 -20.61 3.25
N ASN A 37 -14.84 -20.51 2.87
CA ASN A 37 -15.94 -20.63 3.83
C ASN A 37 -16.08 -22.05 4.39
N GLU A 38 -15.91 -23.08 3.55
CA GLU A 38 -15.93 -24.47 4.01
C GLU A 38 -14.80 -24.74 5.02
N ALA A 39 -13.59 -24.26 4.75
CA ALA A 39 -12.46 -24.33 5.68
C ALA A 39 -12.78 -23.60 7.00
N ALA A 40 -13.28 -22.36 6.93
CA ALA A 40 -13.66 -21.60 8.12
C ALA A 40 -14.71 -22.35 8.98
N SER A 41 -15.70 -22.99 8.34
CA SER A 41 -16.69 -23.81 9.05
C SER A 41 -16.11 -25.07 9.69
N LEU A 42 -15.11 -25.71 9.06
CA LEU A 42 -14.40 -26.85 9.66
C LEU A 42 -13.60 -26.44 10.90
N ASP A 43 -13.11 -25.20 10.93
CA ASP A 43 -12.39 -24.60 12.07
C ASP A 43 -13.34 -24.01 13.13
N GLY A 44 -14.65 -24.12 12.94
CA GLY A 44 -15.67 -23.69 13.91
C GLY A 44 -16.17 -22.25 13.76
N TYR A 45 -15.80 -21.55 12.68
CA TYR A 45 -16.30 -20.21 12.36
C TYR A 45 -17.54 -20.26 11.45
N ASP A 46 -18.42 -19.27 11.58
CA ASP A 46 -19.63 -19.19 10.73
C ASP A 46 -19.31 -19.03 9.23
N ASN A 47 -18.22 -18.31 8.91
CA ASN A 47 -17.77 -18.00 7.56
C ASN A 47 -16.36 -17.38 7.60
N LEU A 48 -15.79 -17.14 6.42
CA LEU A 48 -14.46 -16.54 6.25
C LEU A 48 -14.32 -15.16 6.92
N LYS A 49 -15.38 -14.34 6.93
CA LYS A 49 -15.34 -13.03 7.61
C LYS A 49 -15.15 -13.21 9.11
N SER A 50 -15.87 -14.14 9.74
CA SER A 50 -15.72 -14.42 11.18
C SER A 50 -14.33 -14.94 11.51
N ALA A 51 -13.74 -15.78 10.65
CA ALA A 51 -12.38 -16.28 10.81
C ALA A 51 -11.29 -15.19 10.63
N TRP A 52 -11.52 -14.18 9.78
CA TRP A 52 -10.58 -13.06 9.66
C TRP A 52 -10.70 -12.09 10.84
N LEU A 53 -11.94 -11.77 11.26
CA LEU A 53 -12.15 -10.84 12.36
C LEU A 53 -11.73 -11.39 13.73
N SER A 54 -11.53 -12.71 13.87
CA SER A 54 -11.08 -13.29 15.13
C SER A 54 -9.67 -12.86 15.52
N ASP A 55 -8.82 -12.47 14.55
CA ASP A 55 -7.47 -11.93 14.81
C ASP A 55 -7.49 -10.70 15.73
N TYR A 56 -8.57 -9.93 15.67
CA TYR A 56 -8.74 -8.75 16.51
C TYR A 56 -9.26 -9.05 17.92
N GLU A 57 -9.67 -10.29 18.20
CA GLU A 57 -10.24 -10.73 19.49
C GLU A 57 -11.34 -9.78 20.02
N THR A 58 -12.12 -9.18 19.11
CA THR A 58 -13.08 -8.11 19.41
C THR A 58 -14.45 -8.43 18.82
N GLU A 59 -15.45 -8.64 19.68
CA GLU A 59 -16.80 -9.08 19.28
C GLU A 59 -17.51 -8.09 18.32
N ASN A 60 -17.34 -6.78 18.53
CA ASN A 60 -18.09 -5.74 17.79
C ASN A 60 -17.24 -4.99 16.75
N MET A 61 -16.26 -5.65 16.13
CA MET A 61 -15.32 -5.00 15.21
C MET A 61 -16.03 -4.27 14.04
N THR A 62 -17.09 -4.85 13.48
CA THR A 62 -17.86 -4.20 12.39
C THR A 62 -18.47 -2.88 12.85
N GLU A 63 -19.05 -2.83 14.06
CA GLU A 63 -19.66 -1.60 14.59
C GLU A 63 -18.63 -0.52 14.91
N ILE A 64 -17.43 -0.92 15.36
CA ILE A 64 -16.31 0.00 15.61
C ILE A 64 -15.89 0.65 14.29
N VAL A 65 -15.71 -0.13 13.23
CA VAL A 65 -15.35 0.37 11.90
C VAL A 65 -16.43 1.29 11.35
N ASP A 66 -17.71 0.94 11.49
CA ASP A 66 -18.83 1.77 11.04
C ASP A 66 -18.86 3.12 11.77
N LYS A 67 -18.65 3.15 13.09
CA LYS A 67 -18.56 4.40 13.88
C LYS A 67 -17.37 5.26 13.46
N LEU A 68 -16.19 4.66 13.27
CA LEU A 68 -15.01 5.38 12.77
C LEU A 68 -15.27 5.99 11.39
N TRP A 69 -15.98 5.26 10.52
CA TRP A 69 -16.40 5.80 9.23
C TRP A 69 -17.38 6.96 9.39
N GLU A 70 -18.36 6.88 10.28
CA GLU A 70 -19.30 7.98 10.54
C GLU A 70 -18.58 9.26 10.98
N GLU A 71 -17.57 9.14 11.84
CA GLU A 71 -16.73 10.26 12.30
C GLU A 71 -15.86 10.84 11.17
N LEU A 72 -15.28 9.97 10.32
CA LEU A 72 -14.39 10.37 9.22
C LEU A 72 -15.16 10.90 8.00
N SER A 73 -16.38 10.39 7.76
CA SER A 73 -17.15 10.65 6.54
C SER A 73 -17.41 12.13 6.25
N PRO A 74 -17.63 13.04 7.22
CA PRO A 74 -17.83 14.46 6.94
C PRO A 74 -16.57 15.11 6.35
N LEU A 75 -15.39 14.70 6.81
CA LEU A 75 -14.13 15.17 6.25
C LEU A 75 -13.94 14.62 4.83
N TYR A 76 -14.15 13.31 4.64
CA TYR A 76 -14.06 12.67 3.34
C TYR A 76 -15.01 13.32 2.31
N LYS A 77 -16.28 13.57 2.68
CA LYS A 77 -17.27 14.20 1.80
C LYS A 77 -16.85 15.61 1.36
N LYS A 78 -16.27 16.41 2.27
CA LYS A 78 -15.71 17.74 1.94
C LYS A 78 -14.52 17.63 0.98
N LEU A 79 -13.59 16.72 1.24
CA LEU A 79 -12.44 16.46 0.37
C LEU A 79 -12.90 15.98 -1.01
N HIS A 80 -13.81 15.02 -1.07
CA HIS A 80 -14.41 14.50 -2.29
C HIS A 80 -15.08 15.61 -3.11
N ALA A 81 -15.92 16.44 -2.48
CA ALA A 81 -16.59 17.56 -3.17
C ALA A 81 -15.58 18.57 -3.75
N TYR A 82 -14.53 18.89 -2.99
CA TYR A 82 -13.47 19.79 -3.43
C TYR A 82 -12.66 19.22 -4.61
N VAL A 83 -12.24 17.95 -4.52
CA VAL A 83 -11.52 17.26 -5.60
C VAL A 83 -12.39 17.16 -6.85
N ARG A 84 -13.67 16.82 -6.70
CA ARG A 84 -14.64 16.78 -7.80
C ARG A 84 -14.79 18.14 -8.49
N MET A 85 -14.93 19.22 -7.70
CA MET A 85 -14.99 20.59 -8.23
C MET A 85 -13.76 20.90 -9.09
N LYS A 86 -12.56 20.56 -8.60
CA LYS A 86 -11.33 20.79 -9.36
C LYS A 86 -11.19 19.90 -10.60
N LEU A 87 -11.63 18.65 -10.54
CA LEU A 87 -11.69 17.79 -11.72
C LEU A 87 -12.68 18.31 -12.77
N ARG A 88 -13.77 18.98 -12.38
CA ARG A 88 -14.68 19.65 -13.34
C ARG A 88 -14.00 20.81 -14.08
N GLU A 89 -13.13 21.57 -13.40
CA GLU A 89 -12.33 22.62 -14.03
C GLU A 89 -11.33 22.03 -15.05
N ILE A 90 -10.70 20.91 -14.72
CA ILE A 90 -9.69 20.25 -15.58
C ILE A 90 -10.33 19.50 -16.76
N TYR A 91 -11.48 18.85 -16.53
CA TYR A 91 -12.19 18.04 -17.52
C TYR A 91 -13.64 18.54 -17.74
N PRO A 92 -13.82 19.71 -18.37
CA PRO A 92 -15.14 20.30 -18.57
C PRO A 92 -16.07 19.36 -19.37
N GLY A 93 -17.28 19.15 -18.85
CA GLY A 93 -18.30 18.31 -19.49
C GLY A 93 -18.05 16.80 -19.47
N ARG A 94 -17.00 16.33 -18.77
CA ARG A 94 -16.66 14.89 -18.70
C ARG A 94 -17.03 14.23 -17.36
N LEU A 95 -17.40 15.02 -16.34
CA LEU A 95 -17.80 14.47 -15.04
C LEU A 95 -19.30 14.18 -14.99
N PRO A 96 -19.73 13.06 -14.39
CA PRO A 96 -21.14 12.75 -14.19
C PRO A 96 -21.88 13.81 -13.35
N GLU A 97 -23.19 13.98 -13.59
CA GLU A 97 -24.05 14.88 -12.81
C GLU A 97 -24.55 14.26 -11.51
N ASP A 98 -24.44 12.94 -11.35
CA ASP A 98 -24.91 12.17 -10.18
C ASP A 98 -24.09 12.38 -8.89
N GLY A 99 -23.10 13.26 -8.92
CA GLY A 99 -22.24 13.55 -7.77
C GLY A 99 -20.98 12.69 -7.68
N THR A 100 -20.80 11.66 -8.50
CA THR A 100 -19.64 10.76 -8.44
C THR A 100 -18.39 11.34 -9.14
N ILE A 101 -17.24 10.73 -8.87
CA ILE A 101 -15.97 10.97 -9.58
C ILE A 101 -15.62 9.69 -10.36
N PRO A 102 -15.32 9.78 -11.67
CA PRO A 102 -14.85 8.62 -12.42
C PRO A 102 -13.54 8.05 -11.84
N ALA A 103 -13.52 6.75 -11.52
CA ALA A 103 -12.41 6.10 -10.79
C ALA A 103 -11.05 6.23 -11.49
N HIS A 104 -11.03 6.33 -12.82
CA HIS A 104 -9.80 6.46 -13.61
C HIS A 104 -9.13 7.84 -13.51
N LEU A 105 -9.73 8.81 -12.82
CA LEU A 105 -9.20 10.17 -12.65
C LEU A 105 -8.44 10.38 -11.33
N LEU A 106 -8.51 9.44 -10.38
CA LEU A 106 -8.01 9.60 -9.02
C LEU A 106 -6.56 9.10 -8.84
N GLY A 107 -5.69 9.44 -9.78
CA GLY A 107 -4.23 9.35 -9.62
C GLY A 107 -3.58 8.04 -10.04
N LYS A 108 -2.50 7.67 -9.32
CA LYS A 108 -1.54 6.61 -9.71
C LYS A 108 -2.12 5.19 -9.66
N SER A 109 -3.14 4.99 -8.84
CA SER A 109 -3.75 3.67 -8.60
C SER A 109 -4.87 3.39 -9.60
N THR A 110 -4.86 2.19 -10.17
CA THR A 110 -5.98 1.64 -10.95
C THR A 110 -7.26 1.50 -10.11
N TYR A 111 -7.15 1.61 -8.80
CA TYR A 111 -8.21 1.40 -7.82
C TYR A 111 -8.65 2.67 -7.08
N ALA A 112 -8.09 3.84 -7.41
CA ALA A 112 -8.40 5.12 -6.75
C ALA A 112 -8.18 5.14 -5.22
N GLN A 113 -7.33 4.25 -4.68
CA GLN A 113 -7.14 4.05 -3.24
C GLN A 113 -6.37 5.19 -2.53
N HIS A 114 -5.64 6.01 -3.29
CA HIS A 114 -4.90 7.18 -2.76
C HIS A 114 -4.84 8.29 -3.82
N TRP A 115 -5.06 9.54 -3.41
CA TRP A 115 -5.20 10.68 -4.34
C TRP A 115 -3.98 11.60 -4.37
N VAL A 116 -2.88 11.22 -3.71
CA VAL A 116 -1.65 12.04 -3.58
C VAL A 116 -1.14 12.53 -4.94
N SER A 117 -1.16 11.67 -5.96
CA SER A 117 -0.67 12.03 -7.29
C SER A 117 -1.60 12.95 -8.10
N THR A 118 -2.83 13.22 -7.64
CA THR A 118 -3.69 14.24 -8.26
C THR A 118 -3.35 15.65 -7.77
N CYS A 119 -2.48 15.77 -6.77
CA CYS A 119 -2.04 17.03 -6.16
C CYS A 119 -1.03 17.82 -7.02
N SER A 120 -0.66 17.32 -8.21
CA SER A 120 0.42 17.89 -9.01
C SER A 120 0.07 19.09 -9.90
N CYS A 121 -1.19 19.55 -10.02
CA CYS A 121 -1.47 20.59 -11.04
C CYS A 121 -2.52 21.68 -10.75
N ALA A 122 -3.57 21.46 -9.97
CA ALA A 122 -4.58 22.53 -9.73
C ALA A 122 -5.44 22.32 -8.48
N ILE A 123 -5.31 21.14 -7.87
CA ILE A 123 -6.17 20.70 -6.77
C ILE A 123 -5.60 21.16 -5.43
N CYS A 124 -4.29 21.27 -5.26
CA CYS A 124 -3.72 21.64 -3.97
C CYS A 124 -3.56 23.16 -3.80
N VAL A 125 -4.10 23.71 -2.71
CA VAL A 125 -3.92 25.11 -2.32
C VAL A 125 -2.53 25.26 -1.70
N SER A 126 -1.70 26.07 -2.35
CA SER A 126 -0.33 26.46 -1.99
C SER A 126 0.80 25.55 -2.49
N ALA A 127 1.74 26.19 -3.18
CA ALA A 127 3.01 25.64 -3.62
C ALA A 127 3.96 25.19 -2.48
N LEU A 128 3.66 25.51 -1.20
CA LEU A 128 4.52 25.15 -0.07
C LEU A 128 4.53 23.64 0.24
N LEU A 129 3.48 22.88 -0.09
CA LEU A 129 3.42 21.43 0.16
C LEU A 129 4.04 20.61 -0.98
N ILE A 130 4.20 21.19 -2.16
CA ILE A 130 4.84 20.55 -3.34
C ILE A 130 6.38 20.60 -3.21
N ALA A 131 6.89 21.49 -2.35
CA ALA A 131 8.30 21.79 -2.20
C ALA A 131 9.17 20.57 -1.84
N PRO A 132 8.83 19.65 -0.92
CA PRO A 132 9.75 18.57 -0.55
C PRO A 132 10.00 17.61 -1.71
N THR A 133 8.96 17.16 -2.42
CA THR A 133 9.13 16.23 -3.54
C THR A 133 9.88 16.87 -4.69
N GLN A 134 9.59 18.13 -5.06
CA GLN A 134 10.29 18.81 -6.16
C GLN A 134 11.71 19.27 -5.79
N LEU A 135 11.95 19.73 -4.55
CA LEU A 135 13.28 20.13 -4.08
C LEU A 135 14.19 18.91 -3.80
N MET A 136 13.62 17.79 -3.36
CA MET A 136 14.37 16.55 -3.13
C MET A 136 14.48 15.68 -4.38
N TRP A 137 13.68 15.91 -5.43
CA TRP A 137 13.75 15.14 -6.68
C TRP A 137 15.16 15.07 -7.29
N PRO A 138 15.92 16.18 -7.40
CA PRO A 138 17.31 16.13 -7.89
C PRO A 138 18.26 15.37 -6.96
N LEU A 139 17.96 15.30 -5.66
CA LEU A 139 18.73 14.52 -4.70
C LEU A 139 18.45 13.02 -4.88
N PHE A 140 17.17 12.64 -5.00
CA PHE A 140 16.76 11.25 -5.20
C PHE A 140 17.18 10.67 -6.54
N GLN A 141 17.28 11.49 -7.59
CA GLN A 141 17.84 11.07 -8.88
C GLN A 141 19.29 10.57 -8.77
N LYS A 142 20.01 10.93 -7.70
CA LYS A 142 21.39 10.48 -7.43
C LYS A 142 21.45 9.36 -6.40
N TRP A 143 20.32 8.90 -5.87
CA TRP A 143 20.27 7.80 -4.92
C TRP A 143 19.99 6.50 -5.66
N ASP A 144 20.68 5.44 -5.28
CA ASP A 144 20.32 4.09 -5.65
C ASP A 144 19.48 3.46 -4.52
N ALA A 145 18.99 2.24 -4.76
CA ALA A 145 18.20 1.52 -3.76
C ALA A 145 18.99 1.32 -2.45
N GLN A 146 20.28 0.98 -2.53
CA GLN A 146 21.13 0.77 -1.35
C GLN A 146 21.13 2.00 -0.44
N LYS A 147 21.33 3.19 -1.01
CA LYS A 147 21.28 4.44 -0.24
C LYS A 147 19.91 4.71 0.38
N MET A 148 18.82 4.33 -0.28
CA MET A 148 17.46 4.47 0.27
C MET A 148 17.24 3.56 1.48
N PHE A 149 17.72 2.31 1.42
CA PHE A 149 17.61 1.37 2.55
C PHE A 149 18.53 1.78 3.71
N HIS A 150 19.77 2.21 3.46
CA HIS A 150 20.63 2.71 4.54
C HIS A 150 20.05 3.97 5.20
N ALA A 151 19.43 4.87 4.43
CA ALA A 151 18.77 6.04 5.03
C ALA A 151 17.59 5.64 5.93
N ALA A 152 16.89 4.54 5.64
CA ALA A 152 15.85 4.00 6.49
C ALA A 152 16.43 3.29 7.73
N GLU A 153 17.52 2.53 7.59
CA GLU A 153 18.28 1.96 8.72
C GLU A 153 18.77 3.05 9.69
N ASP A 154 19.37 4.13 9.16
CA ASP A 154 19.81 5.29 9.93
C ASP A 154 18.64 5.92 10.72
N PHE A 155 17.44 5.97 10.12
CA PHE A 155 16.26 6.47 10.79
C PHE A 155 15.87 5.59 11.99
N PHE A 156 15.74 4.27 11.82
CA PHE A 156 15.35 3.37 12.92
C PHE A 156 16.42 3.32 14.02
N THR A 157 17.69 3.26 13.66
CA THR A 157 18.80 3.26 14.61
C THR A 157 18.93 4.58 15.37
N SER A 158 18.56 5.72 14.76
CA SER A 158 18.47 7.00 15.47
C SER A 158 17.40 7.03 16.58
N LEU A 159 16.40 6.15 16.50
CA LEU A 159 15.38 5.94 17.53
C LEU A 159 15.82 4.93 18.60
N GLY A 160 17.02 4.34 18.45
CA GLY A 160 17.56 3.34 19.35
C GLY A 160 17.16 1.89 19.02
N LEU A 161 16.67 1.63 17.80
CA LEU A 161 16.43 0.28 17.29
C LEU A 161 17.72 -0.34 16.74
N ASP A 162 17.67 -1.65 16.46
CA ASP A 162 18.83 -2.43 16.04
C ASP A 162 19.22 -2.16 14.58
N ASN A 163 20.49 -2.33 14.23
CA ASN A 163 20.89 -2.33 12.82
C ASN A 163 20.31 -3.56 12.10
N MET A 164 20.08 -3.46 10.79
CA MET A 164 19.68 -4.61 9.99
C MET A 164 20.78 -5.69 10.01
N THR A 165 20.37 -6.96 9.95
CA THR A 165 21.31 -8.08 10.05
C THR A 165 22.20 -8.17 8.82
N SER A 166 23.37 -8.81 8.97
CA SER A 166 24.23 -9.08 7.79
C SER A 166 23.52 -9.95 6.75
N GLU A 167 22.63 -10.84 7.19
CA GLU A 167 21.83 -11.66 6.29
C GLU A 167 20.81 -10.84 5.50
N PHE A 168 20.19 -9.84 6.13
CA PHE A 168 19.29 -8.91 5.45
C PHE A 168 19.97 -8.27 4.23
N TRP A 169 21.15 -7.69 4.42
CA TRP A 169 21.88 -7.01 3.34
C TRP A 169 22.36 -7.97 2.25
N ASN A 170 22.81 -9.17 2.64
CA ASN A 170 23.36 -10.15 1.71
C ASN A 170 22.30 -10.90 0.90
N LYS A 171 21.10 -11.11 1.47
CA LYS A 171 20.08 -12.01 0.90
C LYS A 171 18.82 -11.30 0.40
N SER A 172 18.59 -10.03 0.76
CA SER A 172 17.43 -9.27 0.27
C SER A 172 17.53 -8.95 -1.22
N ILE A 173 16.38 -8.85 -1.88
CA ILE A 173 16.28 -8.39 -3.27
C ILE A 173 15.78 -6.95 -3.23
N LEU A 174 16.71 -6.00 -3.24
CA LEU A 174 16.44 -4.56 -3.14
C LEU A 174 16.28 -3.86 -4.50
N THR A 175 16.58 -4.57 -5.59
CA THR A 175 16.42 -4.10 -6.98
C THR A 175 15.96 -5.25 -7.87
N LYS A 176 15.28 -4.95 -8.99
CA LYS A 176 14.82 -6.00 -9.91
C LYS A 176 16.04 -6.73 -10.52
N PRO A 177 16.17 -8.06 -10.32
CA PRO A 177 17.22 -8.84 -10.98
C PRO A 177 17.05 -8.82 -12.51
N LYS A 178 18.16 -8.87 -13.25
CA LYS A 178 18.15 -8.86 -14.73
C LYS A 178 18.03 -10.27 -15.33
N ASP A 179 18.30 -11.29 -14.54
CA ASP A 179 18.40 -12.70 -14.93
C ASP A 179 17.08 -13.47 -14.82
N ARG A 180 16.06 -12.92 -14.14
CA ARG A 180 14.81 -13.62 -13.89
C ARG A 180 13.63 -12.68 -13.69
N GLU A 181 12.42 -13.17 -13.97
CA GLU A 181 11.19 -12.50 -13.61
C GLU A 181 10.83 -12.75 -12.15
N ILE A 182 10.35 -11.70 -11.48
CA ILE A 182 9.93 -11.74 -10.08
C ILE A 182 8.65 -10.94 -9.88
N GLN A 183 7.90 -11.29 -8.84
CA GLN A 183 6.79 -10.45 -8.37
C GLN A 183 7.40 -9.21 -7.70
N CYS A 184 7.14 -8.02 -8.25
CA CYS A 184 7.77 -6.76 -7.85
C CYS A 184 7.06 -5.99 -6.72
N HIS A 185 5.89 -6.45 -6.27
CA HIS A 185 5.22 -5.84 -5.12
C HIS A 185 6.15 -5.96 -3.90
N ALA A 186 6.31 -4.87 -3.17
CA ALA A 186 7.13 -4.84 -1.98
C ALA A 186 6.57 -5.82 -0.93
N SER A 187 7.47 -6.43 -0.17
CA SER A 187 7.13 -7.39 0.89
C SER A 187 8.35 -7.63 1.76
N ALA A 188 8.14 -7.70 3.06
CA ALA A 188 9.09 -8.12 4.07
C ALA A 188 8.84 -9.58 4.47
N TRP A 189 9.90 -10.28 4.86
CA TRP A 189 9.88 -11.72 5.11
C TRP A 189 10.65 -12.06 6.38
N ASN A 190 9.95 -12.63 7.36
CA ASN A 190 10.56 -13.38 8.44
C ASN A 190 10.74 -14.83 7.98
N MET A 191 11.99 -15.30 7.93
CA MET A 191 12.27 -16.69 7.51
C MET A 191 12.16 -17.70 8.65
N TYR A 192 11.83 -17.25 9.86
CA TYR A 192 11.69 -18.06 11.08
C TYR A 192 12.93 -18.90 11.41
N ASN A 193 14.11 -18.40 11.02
CA ASN A 193 15.39 -19.09 11.16
C ASN A 193 16.43 -18.20 11.85
N GLY A 194 16.12 -17.75 13.07
CA GLY A 194 17.02 -16.89 13.85
C GLY A 194 17.07 -15.46 13.33
N ASP A 195 18.17 -15.09 12.66
CA ASP A 195 18.47 -13.71 12.24
C ASP A 195 18.26 -13.45 10.73
N ASP A 196 17.56 -14.38 10.04
CA ASP A 196 17.30 -14.31 8.60
C ASP A 196 15.99 -13.55 8.30
N PHE A 197 16.11 -12.24 8.08
CA PHE A 197 15.02 -11.34 7.70
C PHE A 197 15.33 -10.69 6.35
N ARG A 198 14.34 -10.59 5.45
CA ARG A 198 14.61 -10.13 4.08
C ARG A 198 13.51 -9.24 3.52
N ILE A 199 13.88 -8.36 2.61
CA ILE A 199 12.94 -7.61 1.76
C ILE A 199 13.05 -8.07 0.31
N LYS A 200 11.90 -8.15 -0.37
CA LYS A 200 11.80 -8.34 -1.82
C LYS A 200 11.03 -7.18 -2.44
N MET A 201 11.76 -6.25 -3.05
CA MET A 201 11.22 -5.03 -3.64
C MET A 201 12.00 -4.64 -4.91
N CYS A 202 11.28 -4.30 -5.99
CA CYS A 202 11.87 -3.74 -7.20
C CYS A 202 12.00 -2.21 -7.06
N THR A 203 12.96 -1.75 -6.25
CA THR A 203 13.05 -0.34 -5.86
C THR A 203 13.55 0.57 -6.99
N ASP A 204 12.72 1.51 -7.40
CA ASP A 204 13.08 2.60 -8.30
C ASP A 204 13.34 3.90 -7.50
N PRO A 205 14.39 4.69 -7.79
CA PRO A 205 14.67 5.91 -7.05
C PRO A 205 13.54 6.95 -7.13
N SER A 206 12.80 7.11 -6.02
CA SER A 206 11.76 8.13 -5.86
C SER A 206 11.35 8.27 -4.39
N ILE A 207 10.73 9.40 -4.03
CA ILE A 207 10.24 9.61 -2.66
C ILE A 207 9.13 8.63 -2.25
N GLU A 208 8.25 8.24 -3.19
CA GLU A 208 7.21 7.24 -2.94
C GLU A 208 7.82 5.88 -2.61
N GLN A 209 8.89 5.52 -3.32
CA GLN A 209 9.63 4.29 -3.06
C GLN A 209 10.43 4.41 -1.77
N LEU A 210 10.96 5.57 -1.40
CA LEU A 210 11.60 5.75 -0.08
C LEU A 210 10.61 5.52 1.06
N ARG A 211 9.39 6.04 0.95
CA ARG A 211 8.32 5.77 1.92
C ARG A 211 8.02 4.27 2.00
N THR A 212 7.95 3.60 0.85
CA THR A 212 7.75 2.15 0.80
C THR A 212 8.92 1.39 1.44
N VAL A 213 10.17 1.84 1.23
CA VAL A 213 11.35 1.27 1.90
C VAL A 213 11.22 1.37 3.43
N HIS A 214 10.82 2.53 3.96
CA HIS A 214 10.60 2.69 5.42
C HIS A 214 9.48 1.79 5.94
N HIS A 215 8.39 1.65 5.17
CA HIS A 215 7.30 0.74 5.49
C HIS A 215 7.80 -0.71 5.63
N GLU A 216 8.49 -1.22 4.60
CA GLU A 216 8.98 -2.60 4.60
C GLU A 216 10.04 -2.83 5.67
N MET A 217 10.92 -1.84 5.94
CA MET A 217 11.89 -1.94 7.03
C MET A 217 11.23 -1.91 8.41
N GLY A 218 10.08 -1.22 8.55
CA GLY A 218 9.26 -1.29 9.77
C GLY A 218 8.83 -2.72 10.10
N HIS A 219 8.46 -3.52 9.09
CA HIS A 219 8.18 -4.95 9.28
C HIS A 219 9.40 -5.72 9.77
N ILE A 220 10.57 -5.48 9.17
CA ILE A 220 11.83 -6.15 9.56
C ILE A 220 12.21 -5.83 11.00
N GLU A 221 12.09 -4.57 11.41
CA GLU A 221 12.29 -4.17 12.80
C GLU A 221 11.35 -4.92 13.74
N TYR A 222 10.06 -4.95 13.41
CA TYR A 222 9.08 -5.71 14.20
C TYR A 222 9.47 -7.19 14.30
N TYR A 223 9.94 -7.79 13.19
CA TYR A 223 10.42 -9.17 13.16
C TYR A 223 11.60 -9.41 14.09
N MET A 224 12.57 -8.49 14.06
CA MET A 224 13.74 -8.55 14.92
C MET A 224 13.39 -8.40 16.40
N GLN A 225 12.43 -7.54 16.74
CA GLN A 225 12.04 -7.29 18.13
C GLN A 225 11.39 -8.52 18.77
N TYR A 226 10.49 -9.22 18.08
CA TYR A 226 9.79 -10.38 18.65
C TYR A 226 10.45 -11.74 18.35
N LYS A 227 11.62 -11.78 17.69
CA LYS A 227 12.25 -13.05 17.24
C LYS A 227 12.52 -14.06 18.35
N HIS A 228 12.55 -13.60 19.59
CA HIS A 228 12.78 -14.41 20.79
C HIS A 228 11.50 -15.11 21.30
N LEU A 229 10.32 -14.70 20.82
CA LEU A 229 9.05 -15.34 21.15
C LEU A 229 8.94 -16.71 20.45
N HIS A 230 8.04 -17.56 20.96
CA HIS A 230 7.68 -18.80 20.28
C HIS A 230 7.13 -18.49 18.88
N VAL A 231 7.43 -19.32 17.88
CA VAL A 231 7.08 -19.06 16.47
C VAL A 231 5.59 -18.74 16.25
N LEU A 232 4.70 -19.35 17.03
CA LEU A 232 3.25 -19.10 17.00
C LEU A 232 2.82 -17.73 17.54
N LEU A 233 3.74 -16.98 18.15
CA LEU A 233 3.52 -15.64 18.71
C LEU A 233 4.38 -14.58 18.02
N GLN A 234 5.09 -14.96 16.94
CA GLN A 234 5.92 -14.04 16.14
C GLN A 234 5.08 -13.35 15.07
N GLU A 235 4.05 -12.64 15.55
CA GLU A 235 3.10 -11.87 14.75
C GLU A 235 2.85 -10.52 15.43
N GLY A 236 2.17 -9.62 14.72
CA GLY A 236 1.74 -8.35 15.29
C GLY A 236 0.69 -8.60 16.37
N ALA A 237 0.46 -7.61 17.24
CA ALA A 237 -0.66 -7.70 18.19
C ALA A 237 -2.02 -7.87 17.50
N ASN A 238 -2.13 -7.45 16.24
CA ASN A 238 -3.17 -7.79 15.26
C ASN A 238 -2.65 -7.42 13.85
N GLU A 239 -3.42 -7.75 12.82
CA GLU A 239 -3.07 -7.47 11.42
C GLU A 239 -2.86 -5.96 11.13
N GLY A 240 -3.46 -5.06 11.91
CA GLY A 240 -3.25 -3.61 11.77
C GLY A 240 -1.92 -3.09 12.30
N CYS A 241 -1.24 -3.82 13.20
CA CYS A 241 0.05 -3.40 13.76
C CYS A 241 1.25 -3.66 12.82
N LEU A 242 1.09 -4.61 11.90
CA LEU A 242 2.10 -5.02 10.93
C LEU A 242 1.73 -4.63 9.48
N ILE A 243 0.73 -3.78 9.26
CA ILE A 243 0.30 -3.40 7.91
C ILE A 243 0.03 -1.88 7.86
N TYR A 244 0.99 -1.06 7.38
CA TYR A 244 0.75 0.34 6.98
C TYR A 244 1.64 0.93 5.89
#